data_AF-A0A9J7HX55-F1
#
_entry.id   AF-A0A9J7HX55-F1
#
_cell.length_a   1.000
_cell.length_b   1.000
_cell.length_c   1.000
_cell.angle_alpha   90.00
_cell.angle_beta   90.00
_cell.angle_gamma   90.00
#
_symmetry.space_group_name_H-M   'P 1'
#
loop_
_entity.id
_entity.type
_entity.pdbx_description
1 polymer ?
#
loop_
_entity_poly.entity_id
_entity_poly.type
_entity_poly.pdbx_seq_one_letter_code
_entity_poly.pdbx_strand_id
1 'polypeptide(L)'
;MPSATLSALLLWLTACVVSAEIFRNAGFESPLGPENWSCSGCNGLRDGDDKVEGTYSMLVSERVADWAGPSQVLEWGSAVKDGRSYAFRIFVKLLDGGTTPYQVKATMNMKMKDGSEVHLMMFSTNMTAQDGWRRMYGDITVPDTYGGSVSRVWMHVAGAPAAVRFLVDGASLEELSMRESWRAEADARIEQIRKRDVILRVNTDSPESIEVEVAQTKSHFAFGSAVNATALETSGHYRDFFFNNFEWAVIENGLKWQQTDPYPFVFHSWPDTAIKMLESQGVPIRGHCIFWAKPEHVPKWLGWVDWIWDGVVTHMCRQRVDDVVGRYAER
;
A
#
# COMPACT_ATOMS: atom_id res chain seq x y z
N MET A 1 24.57 -7.08 -52.05
CA MET A 1 23.50 -8.11 -51.94
C MET A 1 22.35 -7.50 -51.15
N PRO A 2 21.09 -7.61 -51.58
CA PRO A 2 19.99 -6.93 -50.91
C PRO A 2 19.70 -7.63 -49.58
N SER A 3 19.63 -6.87 -48.48
CA SER A 3 19.14 -7.40 -47.20
C SER A 3 17.61 -7.35 -47.22
N ALA A 4 16.97 -8.50 -47.06
CA ALA A 4 15.54 -8.59 -46.85
C ALA A 4 15.27 -8.41 -45.35
N THR A 5 14.57 -7.33 -44.99
CA THR A 5 14.12 -7.09 -43.62
C THR A 5 12.81 -7.84 -43.43
N LEU A 6 12.83 -8.93 -42.66
CA LEU A 6 11.63 -9.63 -42.24
C LEU A 6 11.12 -8.96 -40.95
N SER A 7 10.10 -8.12 -41.05
CA SER A 7 9.40 -7.59 -39.86
C SER A 7 8.37 -8.61 -39.39
N ALA A 8 8.73 -9.42 -38.39
CA ALA A 8 7.78 -10.22 -37.64
C ALA A 8 7.15 -9.33 -36.55
N LEU A 9 5.87 -9.01 -36.71
CA LEU A 9 5.08 -8.38 -35.66
C LEU A 9 4.72 -9.46 -34.62
N LEU A 10 5.53 -9.56 -33.56
CA LEU A 10 5.22 -10.45 -32.43
C LEU A 10 4.15 -9.78 -31.55
N LEU A 11 2.89 -10.12 -31.80
CA LEU A 11 1.78 -9.84 -30.88
C LEU A 11 1.96 -10.75 -29.65
N TRP A 12 2.55 -10.21 -28.58
CA TRP A 12 2.56 -10.87 -27.28
C TRP A 12 1.17 -10.77 -26.67
N LEU A 13 0.39 -11.85 -26.81
CA LEU A 13 -0.66 -12.15 -25.85
C LEU A 13 0.04 -12.47 -24.53
N THR A 14 -0.02 -11.54 -23.57
CA THR A 14 0.32 -11.83 -22.18
C THR A 14 -0.65 -12.90 -21.70
N ALA A 15 -0.24 -14.16 -21.76
CA ALA A 15 -0.95 -15.25 -21.09
C ALA A 15 -0.73 -15.05 -19.59
N CYS A 16 -1.51 -14.15 -19.02
CA CYS A 16 -1.72 -14.10 -17.59
C CYS A 16 -2.33 -15.46 -17.23
N VAL A 17 -1.58 -16.34 -16.57
CA VAL A 17 -2.22 -17.43 -15.82
C VAL A 17 -2.93 -16.75 -14.67
N VAL A 18 -4.15 -16.28 -14.94
CA VAL A 18 -5.05 -15.68 -13.97
C VAL A 18 -5.31 -16.77 -12.93
N SER A 19 -4.92 -16.52 -11.69
CA SER A 19 -5.39 -17.37 -10.59
C SER A 19 -6.91 -17.33 -10.64
N ALA A 20 -7.60 -18.47 -10.49
CA ALA A 20 -9.04 -18.49 -10.65
C ALA A 20 -9.69 -17.49 -9.68
N GLU A 21 -10.61 -16.68 -10.21
CA GLU A 21 -11.38 -15.72 -9.42
C GLU A 21 -12.04 -16.42 -8.22
N ILE A 22 -11.79 -15.90 -7.01
CA ILE A 22 -12.28 -16.48 -5.76
C ILE A 22 -13.71 -16.01 -5.46
N PHE A 23 -14.07 -14.76 -5.80
CA PHE A 23 -15.41 -14.28 -5.55
C PHE A 23 -16.43 -14.96 -6.46
N ARG A 24 -17.53 -15.40 -5.86
CA ARG A 24 -18.73 -15.77 -6.62
C ARG A 24 -19.48 -14.49 -6.98
N ASN A 25 -20.01 -14.47 -8.20
CA ASN A 25 -20.75 -13.32 -8.73
C ASN A 25 -19.94 -12.01 -8.63
N ALA A 26 -18.67 -12.04 -9.05
CA ALA A 26 -17.72 -10.95 -8.85
C ALA A 26 -18.16 -9.62 -9.52
N GLY A 27 -18.87 -9.71 -10.66
CA GLY A 27 -19.49 -8.56 -11.34
C GLY A 27 -20.96 -8.32 -11.00
N PHE A 28 -21.52 -8.89 -9.92
CA PHE A 28 -22.88 -8.60 -9.44
C PHE A 28 -24.06 -8.90 -10.41
N GLU A 29 -23.80 -9.63 -11.50
CA GLU A 29 -24.76 -9.96 -12.55
C GLU A 29 -25.83 -11.00 -12.18
N SER A 30 -25.57 -11.81 -11.15
CA SER A 30 -26.53 -12.80 -10.63
C SER A 30 -27.31 -12.27 -9.43
N PRO A 31 -28.46 -12.87 -9.08
CA PRO A 31 -29.15 -12.53 -7.83
C PRO A 31 -28.22 -12.54 -6.61
N LEU A 32 -28.34 -11.49 -5.79
CA LEU A 32 -27.56 -11.31 -4.56
C LEU A 32 -28.12 -12.23 -3.46
N GLY A 33 -27.25 -12.79 -2.63
CA GLY A 33 -27.65 -13.69 -1.57
C GLY A 33 -26.49 -14.23 -0.72
N PRO A 34 -26.79 -15.04 0.30
CA PRO A 34 -25.81 -15.56 1.24
C PRO A 34 -24.74 -16.46 0.59
N GLU A 35 -25.03 -17.03 -0.59
CA GLU A 35 -24.10 -17.88 -1.35
C GLU A 35 -23.09 -17.08 -2.20
N ASN A 36 -23.25 -15.76 -2.29
CA ASN A 36 -22.35 -14.85 -2.99
C ASN A 36 -22.20 -13.53 -2.19
N TRP A 37 -22.65 -12.42 -2.75
CA TRP A 37 -22.74 -11.11 -2.13
C TRP A 37 -24.05 -10.93 -1.38
N SER A 38 -23.94 -10.63 -0.10
CA SER A 38 -25.02 -10.21 0.78
C SER A 38 -24.72 -8.82 1.37
N CYS A 39 -25.68 -8.22 2.06
CA CYS A 39 -25.49 -6.94 2.75
C CYS A 39 -25.58 -7.15 4.25
N SER A 40 -24.48 -6.94 4.99
CA SER A 40 -24.46 -7.08 6.44
C SER A 40 -24.92 -5.78 7.09
N GLY A 41 -26.06 -5.82 7.79
CA GLY A 41 -26.64 -4.65 8.45
C GLY A 41 -27.16 -3.57 7.49
N CYS A 42 -27.53 -3.95 6.26
CA CYS A 42 -27.97 -3.02 5.22
C CYS A 42 -28.90 -3.70 4.21
N ASN A 43 -29.49 -2.90 3.33
CA ASN A 43 -30.17 -3.37 2.15
C ASN A 43 -29.20 -3.39 0.95
N GLY A 44 -29.17 -4.52 0.25
CA GLY A 44 -28.33 -4.76 -0.90
C GLY A 44 -29.19 -5.13 -2.11
N LEU A 45 -29.34 -4.20 -3.05
CA LEU A 45 -30.20 -4.36 -4.22
C LEU A 45 -29.36 -4.35 -5.49
N ARG A 46 -29.80 -5.10 -6.50
CA ARG A 46 -29.20 -4.99 -7.84
C ARG A 46 -29.65 -3.69 -8.48
N ASP A 47 -28.71 -2.93 -9.00
CA ASP A 47 -28.94 -1.67 -9.70
C ASP A 47 -28.52 -1.82 -11.16
N GLY A 48 -29.46 -1.54 -12.08
CA GLY A 48 -29.20 -1.62 -13.52
C GLY A 48 -28.85 -0.28 -14.18
N ASP A 49 -28.93 0.82 -13.43
CA ASP A 49 -28.83 2.16 -13.98
C ASP A 49 -27.36 2.59 -14.02
N ASP A 50 -26.62 2.38 -12.93
CA ASP A 50 -25.24 2.83 -12.77
C ASP A 50 -24.31 1.66 -12.40
N LYS A 51 -23.38 1.36 -13.31
CA LYS A 51 -22.49 0.19 -13.26
C LYS A 51 -21.16 0.47 -13.94
N VAL A 52 -20.15 -0.29 -13.57
CA VAL A 52 -18.81 -0.27 -14.16
C VAL A 52 -18.72 -1.27 -15.30
N GLU A 53 -19.26 -2.47 -15.10
CA GLU A 53 -19.26 -3.54 -16.09
C GLU A 53 -20.62 -4.24 -16.15
N GLY A 54 -20.80 -5.08 -17.17
CA GLY A 54 -22.00 -5.90 -17.33
C GLY A 54 -23.31 -5.11 -17.35
N THR A 55 -24.30 -5.61 -16.60
CA THR A 55 -25.68 -5.11 -16.56
C THR A 55 -26.06 -4.60 -15.19
N TYR A 56 -25.44 -5.08 -14.12
CA TYR A 56 -25.85 -4.75 -12.75
C TYR A 56 -24.68 -4.45 -11.83
N SER A 57 -24.82 -3.41 -11.03
CA SER A 57 -24.03 -3.22 -9.81
C SER A 57 -24.87 -3.59 -8.58
N MET A 58 -24.28 -3.47 -7.39
CA MET A 58 -25.00 -3.57 -6.11
C MET A 58 -25.14 -2.20 -5.46
N LEU A 59 -26.37 -1.75 -5.27
CA LEU A 59 -26.74 -0.62 -4.43
C LEU A 59 -26.79 -1.01 -2.96
N VAL A 60 -26.06 -0.25 -2.15
CA VAL A 60 -26.00 -0.38 -0.70
C VAL A 60 -26.74 0.79 -0.07
N SER A 61 -27.80 0.49 0.66
CA SER A 61 -28.64 1.50 1.32
C SER A 61 -29.15 1.01 2.67
N GLU A 62 -29.87 1.87 3.40
CA GLU A 62 -30.52 1.53 4.67
C GLU A 62 -29.56 0.87 5.68
N ARG A 63 -28.33 1.37 5.71
CA ARG A 63 -27.27 0.86 6.57
C ARG A 63 -27.55 1.23 8.02
N VAL A 64 -27.34 0.30 8.94
CA VAL A 64 -27.56 0.53 10.38
C VAL A 64 -26.39 1.25 11.05
N ALA A 65 -25.21 1.22 10.45
CA ALA A 65 -23.99 1.78 11.01
C ALA A 65 -22.90 1.96 9.93
N ASP A 66 -21.78 2.59 10.31
CA ASP A 66 -20.60 2.75 9.45
C ASP A 66 -19.91 1.43 9.07
N TRP A 67 -20.09 0.38 9.89
CA TRP A 67 -19.65 -0.98 9.60
C TRP A 67 -20.63 -1.75 8.70
N ALA A 68 -21.85 -1.30 8.45
CA ALA A 68 -22.75 -2.06 7.57
C ALA A 68 -22.30 -1.95 6.11
N GLY A 69 -22.43 -3.02 5.32
CA GLY A 69 -22.06 -3.00 3.91
C GLY A 69 -22.01 -4.38 3.22
N PRO A 70 -21.64 -4.42 1.93
CA PRO A 70 -21.51 -5.65 1.15
C PRO A 70 -20.54 -6.62 1.79
N SER A 71 -20.91 -7.90 1.79
CA SER A 71 -20.13 -8.97 2.37
C SER A 71 -20.27 -10.25 1.56
N GLN A 72 -19.17 -10.98 1.40
CA GLN A 72 -19.16 -12.33 0.84
C GLN A 72 -18.35 -13.25 1.74
N VAL A 73 -18.96 -14.36 2.17
CA VAL A 73 -18.28 -15.41 2.95
C VAL A 73 -17.42 -16.21 1.99
N LEU A 74 -16.20 -16.52 2.42
CA LEU A 74 -15.23 -17.27 1.63
C LEU A 74 -14.92 -18.60 2.34
N GLU A 75 -14.54 -19.60 1.57
CA GLU A 75 -14.22 -20.93 2.10
C GLU A 75 -12.78 -20.96 2.64
N TRP A 76 -12.63 -21.15 3.96
CA TRP A 76 -11.32 -21.33 4.59
C TRP A 76 -10.72 -22.69 4.23
N GLY A 77 -9.42 -22.72 3.95
CA GLY A 77 -8.67 -23.93 3.58
C GLY A 77 -8.72 -24.26 2.08
N SER A 78 -9.67 -23.72 1.32
CA SER A 78 -9.78 -23.93 -0.13
C SER A 78 -9.64 -22.64 -0.93
N ALA A 79 -10.50 -21.64 -0.67
CA ALA A 79 -10.48 -20.34 -1.32
C ALA A 79 -9.49 -19.38 -0.66
N VAL A 80 -9.44 -19.37 0.68
CA VAL A 80 -8.48 -18.59 1.46
C VAL A 80 -7.73 -19.53 2.41
N LYS A 81 -6.40 -19.40 2.42
CA LYS A 81 -5.44 -20.19 3.19
C LYS A 81 -4.46 -19.27 3.87
N ASP A 82 -3.95 -19.72 5.01
CA ASP A 82 -2.84 -19.12 5.72
C ASP A 82 -1.52 -19.21 4.93
N GLY A 83 -0.62 -18.26 5.17
CA GLY A 83 0.66 -18.16 4.49
C GLY A 83 0.59 -17.77 3.00
N ARG A 84 -0.60 -17.39 2.51
CA ARG A 84 -0.82 -16.97 1.12
C ARG A 84 -1.11 -15.48 1.04
N SER A 85 -0.75 -14.90 -0.11
CA SER A 85 -1.06 -13.51 -0.43
C SER A 85 -2.19 -13.46 -1.45
N TYR A 86 -3.02 -12.43 -1.39
CA TYR A 86 -4.18 -12.25 -2.26
C TYR A 86 -4.22 -10.82 -2.78
N ALA A 87 -4.49 -10.66 -4.07
CA ALA A 87 -4.75 -9.39 -4.69
C ALA A 87 -6.27 -9.17 -4.78
N PHE A 88 -6.70 -7.99 -4.38
CA PHE A 88 -8.09 -7.58 -4.36
C PHE A 88 -8.32 -6.34 -5.21
N ARG A 89 -9.47 -6.30 -5.86
CA ARG A 89 -10.05 -5.07 -6.38
C ARG A 89 -11.57 -5.04 -6.19
N ILE A 90 -12.12 -3.84 -6.09
CA ILE A 90 -13.55 -3.56 -6.27
C ILE A 90 -13.71 -2.10 -6.71
N PHE A 91 -14.76 -1.80 -7.46
CA PHE A 91 -15.15 -0.42 -7.72
C PHE A 91 -16.20 0.02 -6.70
N VAL A 92 -16.07 1.24 -6.20
CA VAL A 92 -17.03 1.86 -5.29
C VAL A 92 -17.38 3.25 -5.78
N LYS A 93 -18.65 3.65 -5.64
CA LYS A 93 -19.12 5.00 -5.90
C LYS A 93 -20.04 5.47 -4.78
N LEU A 94 -19.65 6.53 -4.06
CA LEU A 94 -20.53 7.15 -3.08
C LEU A 94 -21.63 7.95 -3.80
N LEU A 95 -22.88 7.82 -3.34
CA LEU A 95 -24.02 8.51 -3.93
C LEU A 95 -24.44 9.76 -3.16
N ASP A 96 -24.11 9.81 -1.86
CA ASP A 96 -24.50 10.88 -0.95
C ASP A 96 -23.26 11.53 -0.30
N GLY A 97 -23.43 12.69 0.34
CA GLY A 97 -22.35 13.41 1.05
C GLY A 97 -21.67 14.54 0.28
N GLY A 98 -21.98 14.69 -1.01
CA GLY A 98 -21.47 15.77 -1.85
C GLY A 98 -19.94 15.79 -1.91
N THR A 99 -19.34 16.90 -1.48
CA THR A 99 -17.88 17.10 -1.42
C THR A 99 -17.24 16.61 -0.13
N THR A 100 -18.01 16.06 0.82
CA THR A 100 -17.48 15.62 2.11
C THR A 100 -16.71 14.31 1.93
N PRO A 101 -15.42 14.26 2.31
CA PRO A 101 -14.65 13.03 2.21
C PRO A 101 -15.03 12.06 3.34
N TYR A 102 -15.40 10.83 2.97
CA TYR A 102 -15.63 9.74 3.90
C TYR A 102 -14.64 8.61 3.67
N GLN A 103 -14.18 8.00 4.75
CA GLN A 103 -13.32 6.83 4.67
C GLN A 103 -14.14 5.64 4.17
N VAL A 104 -13.62 4.96 3.15
CA VAL A 104 -14.12 3.67 2.66
C VAL A 104 -13.00 2.66 2.78
N LYS A 105 -13.31 1.49 3.33
CA LYS A 105 -12.35 0.41 3.59
C LYS A 105 -12.88 -0.92 3.08
N ALA A 106 -11.95 -1.75 2.61
CA ALA A 106 -12.17 -3.15 2.29
C ALA A 106 -11.34 -3.99 3.27
N THR A 107 -11.98 -4.94 3.94
CA THR A 107 -11.33 -5.80 4.93
C THR A 107 -11.65 -7.27 4.68
N MET A 108 -10.65 -8.12 4.89
CA MET A 108 -10.83 -9.56 5.05
C MET A 108 -10.93 -9.85 6.54
N ASN A 109 -12.10 -10.28 6.98
CA ASN A 109 -12.39 -10.53 8.37
C ASN A 109 -12.43 -12.04 8.63
N MET A 110 -11.97 -12.44 9.80
CA MET A 110 -11.92 -13.84 10.22
C MET A 110 -12.48 -13.96 11.64
N LYS A 111 -13.31 -14.98 11.84
CA LYS A 111 -13.76 -15.39 13.16
C LYS A 111 -13.02 -16.66 13.55
N MET A 112 -12.34 -16.60 14.68
CA MET A 112 -11.58 -17.70 15.24
C MET A 112 -12.51 -18.63 16.04
N LYS A 113 -12.11 -19.89 16.22
CA LYS A 113 -12.87 -20.89 16.98
C LYS A 113 -13.00 -20.55 18.46
N ASP A 114 -12.08 -19.77 19.01
CA ASP A 114 -12.16 -19.24 20.38
C ASP A 114 -13.13 -18.04 20.51
N GLY A 115 -13.74 -17.62 19.40
CA GLY A 115 -14.68 -16.51 19.33
C GLY A 115 -14.05 -15.14 19.05
N SER A 116 -12.72 -15.02 19.06
CA SER A 116 -12.03 -13.78 18.69
C SER A 116 -12.19 -13.47 17.20
N GLU A 117 -12.05 -12.18 16.85
CA GLU A 117 -12.13 -11.71 15.46
C GLU A 117 -10.83 -11.02 15.06
N VAL A 118 -10.41 -11.27 13.82
CA VAL A 118 -9.26 -10.65 13.18
C VAL A 118 -9.76 -9.89 11.96
N HIS A 119 -9.29 -8.65 11.79
CA HIS A 119 -9.62 -7.80 10.66
C HIS A 119 -8.34 -7.43 9.91
N LEU A 120 -8.16 -8.00 8.72
CA LEU A 120 -7.05 -7.70 7.84
C LEU A 120 -7.48 -6.60 6.86
N MET A 121 -6.93 -5.40 7.01
CA MET A 121 -7.23 -4.27 6.14
C MET A 121 -6.52 -4.43 4.79
N MET A 122 -7.29 -4.57 3.71
CA MET A 122 -6.75 -4.74 2.35
C MET A 122 -6.53 -3.37 1.69
N PHE A 123 -7.47 -2.45 1.92
CA PHE A 123 -7.38 -1.09 1.40
C PHE A 123 -8.26 -0.13 2.21
N SER A 124 -7.82 1.12 2.32
CA SER A 124 -8.62 2.21 2.89
C SER A 124 -8.27 3.52 2.22
N THR A 125 -9.28 4.32 1.89
CA THR A 125 -9.09 5.64 1.30
C THR A 125 -10.27 6.56 1.64
N ASN A 126 -10.07 7.87 1.47
CA ASN A 126 -11.16 8.84 1.59
C ASN A 126 -11.75 9.13 0.21
N MET A 127 -13.08 9.11 0.10
CA MET A 127 -13.83 9.33 -1.13
C MET A 127 -14.97 10.32 -0.90
N THR A 128 -15.34 11.05 -1.94
CA THR A 128 -16.49 11.96 -2.00
C THR A 128 -17.49 11.44 -3.04
N ALA A 129 -18.73 11.92 -3.03
CA ALA A 129 -19.70 11.58 -4.07
C ALA A 129 -19.30 12.14 -5.46
N GLN A 130 -18.50 13.21 -5.50
CA GLN A 130 -18.01 13.80 -6.75
C GLN A 130 -16.91 12.98 -7.43
N ASP A 131 -16.25 12.06 -6.71
CA ASP A 131 -15.20 11.22 -7.28
C ASP A 131 -15.73 10.21 -8.31
N GLY A 132 -17.05 9.95 -8.31
CA GLY A 132 -17.65 8.92 -9.14
C GLY A 132 -17.16 7.52 -8.78
N TRP A 133 -17.07 6.64 -9.78
CA TRP A 133 -16.52 5.30 -9.60
C TRP A 133 -15.01 5.35 -9.34
N ARG A 134 -14.59 4.77 -8.22
CA ARG A 134 -13.18 4.62 -7.86
C ARG A 134 -12.85 3.15 -7.66
N ARG A 135 -11.74 2.74 -8.27
CA ARG A 135 -11.18 1.42 -8.05
C ARG A 135 -10.41 1.39 -6.74
N MET A 136 -10.90 0.64 -5.77
CA MET A 136 -10.16 0.22 -4.59
C MET A 136 -9.37 -1.03 -4.96
N TYR A 137 -8.07 -1.07 -4.67
CA TYR A 137 -7.22 -2.22 -4.94
C TYR A 137 -6.13 -2.32 -3.89
N GLY A 138 -5.73 -3.53 -3.55
CA GLY A 138 -4.66 -3.78 -2.60
C GLY A 138 -4.38 -5.26 -2.50
N ASP A 139 -3.27 -5.60 -1.86
CA ASP A 139 -2.89 -6.97 -1.56
C ASP A 139 -2.88 -7.20 -0.05
N ILE A 140 -3.11 -8.45 0.34
CA ILE A 140 -3.03 -8.88 1.74
C ILE A 140 -2.32 -10.21 1.84
N THR A 141 -1.44 -10.36 2.81
CA THR A 141 -0.88 -11.65 3.21
C THR A 141 -1.62 -12.15 4.44
N VAL A 142 -2.19 -13.34 4.36
CA VAL A 142 -2.78 -14.03 5.53
C VAL A 142 -1.63 -14.66 6.32
N PRO A 143 -1.45 -14.34 7.62
CA PRO A 143 -0.44 -14.97 8.46
C PRO A 143 -0.50 -16.49 8.41
N ASP A 144 0.67 -17.14 8.37
CA ASP A 144 0.85 -18.60 8.32
C ASP A 144 0.60 -19.31 9.67
N THR A 145 0.11 -18.57 10.67
CA THR A 145 -0.09 -19.03 12.03
C THR A 145 -1.55 -19.40 12.34
N TYR A 146 -2.49 -19.12 11.43
CA TYR A 146 -3.91 -19.30 11.71
C TYR A 146 -4.36 -20.76 11.57
N GLY A 147 -3.91 -21.50 10.57
CA GLY A 147 -4.20 -22.93 10.39
C GLY A 147 -5.67 -23.30 10.63
N GLY A 148 -5.89 -24.35 11.42
CA GLY A 148 -7.21 -24.86 11.77
C GLY A 148 -8.00 -24.04 12.79
N SER A 149 -7.52 -22.86 13.21
CA SER A 149 -8.18 -22.03 14.22
C SER A 149 -9.27 -21.11 13.66
N VAL A 150 -9.31 -20.89 12.34
CA VAL A 150 -10.34 -20.09 11.68
C VAL A 150 -11.64 -20.91 11.55
N SER A 151 -12.76 -20.29 11.91
CA SER A 151 -14.11 -20.86 11.78
C SER A 151 -14.92 -20.25 10.64
N ARG A 152 -14.63 -18.99 10.27
CA ARG A 152 -15.30 -18.27 9.19
C ARG A 152 -14.37 -17.18 8.68
N VAL A 153 -14.35 -16.99 7.37
CA VAL A 153 -13.69 -15.84 6.71
C VAL A 153 -14.70 -15.15 5.79
N TRP A 154 -14.69 -13.82 5.75
CA TRP A 154 -15.53 -13.04 4.86
C TRP A 154 -14.84 -11.75 4.43
N MET A 155 -15.08 -11.32 3.20
CA MET A 155 -14.71 -9.96 2.77
C MET A 155 -15.86 -9.01 3.05
N HIS A 156 -15.52 -7.76 3.34
CA HIS A 156 -16.46 -6.72 3.69
C HIS A 156 -16.01 -5.33 3.21
N VAL A 157 -16.95 -4.53 2.67
CA VAL A 157 -16.72 -3.12 2.27
C VAL A 157 -17.58 -2.20 3.10
N ALA A 158 -16.97 -1.21 3.78
CA ALA A 158 -17.67 -0.33 4.73
C ALA A 158 -16.89 0.98 4.99
N GLY A 159 -17.27 1.73 6.02
CA GLY A 159 -16.52 2.89 6.54
C GLY A 159 -17.27 4.21 6.46
N ALA A 160 -18.00 4.47 5.36
CA ALA A 160 -18.77 5.70 5.23
C ALA A 160 -19.91 5.73 6.26
N PRO A 161 -20.39 6.91 6.71
CA PRO A 161 -21.52 7.00 7.65
C PRO A 161 -22.76 6.23 7.18
N ALA A 162 -23.57 5.75 8.11
CA ALA A 162 -24.75 4.92 7.83
C ALA A 162 -25.73 5.55 6.81
N ALA A 163 -25.88 6.88 6.83
CA ALA A 163 -26.77 7.60 5.92
C ALA A 163 -26.24 7.67 4.47
N VAL A 164 -24.98 7.34 4.23
CA VAL A 164 -24.36 7.41 2.89
C VAL A 164 -24.59 6.10 2.16
N ARG A 165 -25.33 6.18 1.05
CA ARG A 165 -25.49 5.09 0.09
C ARG A 165 -24.30 5.06 -0.86
N PHE A 166 -24.02 3.87 -1.36
CA PHE A 166 -22.96 3.68 -2.34
C PHE A 166 -23.26 2.48 -3.23
N LEU A 167 -22.65 2.47 -4.41
CA LEU A 167 -22.65 1.35 -5.34
C LEU A 167 -21.33 0.61 -5.23
N VAL A 168 -21.37 -0.71 -5.44
CA VAL A 168 -20.17 -1.54 -5.66
C VAL A 168 -20.31 -2.37 -6.93
N ASP A 169 -19.20 -2.55 -7.64
CA ASP A 169 -19.16 -3.35 -8.88
C ASP A 169 -17.74 -3.89 -9.18
N GLY A 170 -17.64 -4.86 -10.10
CA GLY A 170 -16.37 -5.36 -10.65
C GLY A 170 -15.36 -5.81 -9.59
N ALA A 171 -15.84 -6.60 -8.63
CA ALA A 171 -14.99 -7.16 -7.58
C ALA A 171 -14.06 -8.24 -8.15
N SER A 172 -12.94 -8.46 -7.48
CA SER A 172 -12.06 -9.60 -7.76
C SER A 172 -11.17 -9.88 -6.56
N LEU A 173 -10.95 -11.17 -6.29
CA LEU A 173 -9.99 -11.67 -5.32
C LEU A 173 -9.24 -12.84 -5.95
N GLU A 174 -7.92 -12.71 -6.02
CA GLU A 174 -7.06 -13.72 -6.64
C GLU A 174 -5.91 -14.05 -5.70
N GLU A 175 -5.57 -15.34 -5.55
CA GLU A 175 -4.34 -15.74 -4.85
C GLU A 175 -3.13 -15.26 -5.67
N LEU A 176 -2.29 -14.44 -5.05
CA LEU A 176 -0.98 -14.07 -5.56
C LEU A 176 -0.06 -15.27 -5.41
N SER A 177 0.00 -16.11 -6.44
CA SER A 177 1.12 -17.03 -6.57
C SER A 177 2.35 -16.22 -6.97
N MET A 178 3.45 -16.38 -6.23
CA MET A 178 4.76 -16.02 -6.76
C MET A 178 4.98 -16.90 -7.98
N ARG A 179 4.61 -16.42 -9.18
CA ARG A 179 4.95 -17.12 -10.41
C ARG A 179 6.45 -17.31 -10.40
N GLU A 180 6.95 -18.53 -10.53
CA GLU A 180 8.41 -18.75 -10.65
C GLU A 180 9.01 -17.86 -11.75
N SER A 181 8.20 -17.51 -12.76
CA SER A 181 8.55 -16.61 -13.86
C SER A 181 8.48 -15.12 -13.56
N TRP A 182 7.92 -14.62 -12.45
CA TRP A 182 7.70 -13.17 -12.27
C TRP A 182 9.01 -12.39 -12.40
N ARG A 183 10.10 -12.96 -11.86
CA ARG A 183 11.44 -12.37 -11.92
C ARG A 183 11.95 -12.39 -13.35
N ALA A 184 11.88 -13.52 -14.05
CA ALA A 184 12.28 -13.61 -15.45
C ALA A 184 11.48 -12.65 -16.36
N GLU A 185 10.17 -12.53 -16.14
CA GLU A 185 9.31 -11.59 -16.87
C GLU A 185 9.64 -10.13 -16.54
N ALA A 186 9.93 -9.82 -15.28
CA ALA A 186 10.37 -8.48 -14.87
C ALA A 186 11.73 -8.14 -15.47
N ASP A 187 12.68 -9.07 -15.43
CA ASP A 187 14.03 -8.92 -15.99
C ASP A 187 13.96 -8.72 -17.52
N ALA A 188 13.12 -9.48 -18.22
CA ALA A 188 12.89 -9.28 -19.66
C ALA A 188 12.32 -7.89 -19.97
N ARG A 189 11.36 -7.40 -19.17
CA ARG A 189 10.85 -6.03 -19.30
C ARG A 189 11.94 -5.01 -19.01
N ILE A 190 12.75 -5.18 -17.96
CA ILE A 190 13.87 -4.30 -17.62
C ILE A 190 14.85 -4.22 -18.79
N GLU A 191 15.20 -5.35 -19.40
CA GLU A 191 16.05 -5.40 -20.59
C GLU A 191 15.48 -4.57 -21.73
N GLN A 192 14.19 -4.71 -22.00
CA GLN A 192 13.52 -4.03 -23.10
C GLN A 192 13.28 -2.53 -22.85
N ILE A 193 12.91 -2.13 -21.64
CA ILE A 193 12.36 -0.77 -21.36
C ILE A 193 13.24 0.08 -20.45
N ARG A 194 14.20 -0.51 -19.72
CA ARG A 194 15.03 0.19 -18.73
C ARG A 194 16.53 0.13 -19.01
N LYS A 195 16.99 -0.79 -19.87
CA LYS A 195 18.38 -0.88 -20.28
C LYS A 195 18.61 -0.33 -21.68
N ARG A 196 19.88 -0.11 -22.00
CA ARG A 196 20.35 0.36 -23.31
C ARG A 196 21.74 -0.22 -23.55
N ASP A 197 22.10 -0.38 -24.81
CA ASP A 197 23.44 -0.83 -25.18
C ASP A 197 24.50 0.22 -24.82
N VAL A 198 25.58 -0.25 -24.19
CA VAL A 198 26.79 0.55 -23.95
C VAL A 198 27.90 -0.04 -24.82
N ILE A 199 28.41 0.75 -25.76
CA ILE A 199 29.48 0.32 -26.67
C ILE A 199 30.81 0.80 -26.11
N LEU A 200 31.63 -0.13 -25.62
CA LEU A 200 33.01 0.12 -25.21
C LEU A 200 33.95 -0.14 -26.39
N ARG A 201 34.79 0.84 -26.72
CA ARG A 201 35.83 0.71 -27.76
C ARG A 201 37.18 0.75 -27.09
N VAL A 202 37.91 -0.37 -27.16
CA VAL A 202 39.25 -0.49 -26.60
C VAL A 202 40.25 -0.54 -27.74
N ASN A 203 41.25 0.33 -27.72
CA ASN A 203 42.34 0.33 -28.70
C ASN A 203 43.55 -0.35 -28.07
N THR A 204 43.93 -1.51 -28.60
CA THR A 204 45.03 -2.33 -28.09
C THR A 204 45.65 -3.13 -29.22
N ASP A 205 46.96 -3.40 -29.10
CA ASP A 205 47.69 -4.28 -30.00
C ASP A 205 47.58 -5.77 -29.58
N SER A 206 46.94 -6.05 -28.43
CA SER A 206 46.74 -7.40 -27.89
C SER A 206 45.32 -7.54 -27.30
N PRO A 207 44.29 -7.76 -28.14
CA PRO A 207 42.90 -7.83 -27.70
C PRO A 207 42.59 -9.07 -26.84
N GLU A 208 43.25 -10.19 -27.10
CA GLU A 208 43.09 -11.44 -26.33
C GLU A 208 43.53 -11.36 -24.85
N SER A 209 44.28 -10.33 -24.46
CA SER A 209 44.71 -10.13 -23.07
C SER A 209 43.84 -9.15 -22.27
N ILE A 210 42.71 -8.69 -22.84
CA ILE A 210 41.84 -7.72 -22.19
C ILE A 210 40.59 -8.37 -21.60
N GLU A 211 40.38 -8.14 -20.31
CA GLU A 211 39.14 -8.42 -19.60
C GLU A 211 38.47 -7.09 -19.23
N VAL A 212 37.16 -6.98 -19.44
CA VAL A 212 36.37 -5.79 -19.12
C VAL A 212 35.23 -6.18 -18.19
N GLU A 213 35.21 -5.57 -17.01
CA GLU A 213 34.11 -5.69 -16.05
C GLU A 213 33.36 -4.36 -15.96
N VAL A 214 32.02 -4.42 -15.97
CA VAL A 214 31.16 -3.26 -15.76
C VAL A 214 30.29 -3.50 -14.53
N ALA A 215 30.55 -2.74 -13.47
CA ALA A 215 29.78 -2.79 -12.23
C ALA A 215 29.01 -1.49 -12.01
N GLN A 216 27.70 -1.57 -11.77
CA GLN A 216 26.91 -0.44 -11.31
C GLN A 216 27.25 -0.18 -9.83
N THR A 217 27.84 0.97 -9.54
CA THR A 217 28.26 1.31 -8.16
C THR A 217 27.23 2.13 -7.40
N LYS A 218 26.40 2.92 -8.10
CA LYS A 218 25.29 3.72 -7.54
C LYS A 218 24.19 3.94 -8.56
N SER A 219 22.98 4.20 -8.08
CA SER A 219 21.84 4.61 -8.88
C SER A 219 21.87 6.12 -9.15
N HIS A 220 21.47 6.55 -10.35
CA HIS A 220 21.36 7.98 -10.68
C HIS A 220 20.21 8.68 -9.93
N PHE A 221 19.21 7.91 -9.48
CA PHE A 221 18.08 8.40 -8.69
C PHE A 221 18.11 7.78 -7.30
N ALA A 222 17.48 8.47 -6.35
CA ALA A 222 17.37 8.00 -4.98
C ALA A 222 16.59 6.68 -4.92
N PHE A 223 17.29 5.58 -4.63
CA PHE A 223 16.69 4.27 -4.40
C PHE A 223 16.89 3.87 -2.94
N GLY A 224 15.80 3.79 -2.19
CA GLY A 224 15.85 3.72 -0.73
C GLY A 224 14.61 3.16 -0.08
N SER A 225 14.66 3.03 1.25
CA SER A 225 13.56 2.52 2.06
C SER A 225 13.30 3.41 3.29
N ALA A 226 12.09 3.29 3.85
CA ALA A 226 11.83 3.74 5.21
C ALA A 226 12.55 2.80 6.20
N VAL A 227 13.22 3.41 7.18
CA VAL A 227 14.06 2.74 8.17
C VAL A 227 13.44 2.89 9.54
N ASN A 228 13.19 1.75 10.19
CA ASN A 228 12.83 1.73 11.59
C ASN A 228 14.12 1.93 12.42
N ALA A 229 14.22 3.06 13.11
CA ALA A 229 15.44 3.44 13.83
C ALA A 229 15.89 2.40 14.87
N THR A 230 14.95 1.86 15.66
CA THR A 230 15.25 0.81 16.64
C THR A 230 15.71 -0.49 15.98
N ALA A 231 15.06 -0.91 14.90
CA ALA A 231 15.45 -2.14 14.19
C ALA A 231 16.85 -2.00 13.54
N LEU A 232 17.18 -0.83 12.99
CA LEU A 232 18.51 -0.56 12.42
C LEU A 232 19.61 -0.70 13.48
N GLU A 233 19.35 -0.25 14.70
CA GLU A 233 20.29 -0.33 15.81
C GLU A 233 20.41 -1.77 16.35
N THR A 234 19.28 -2.43 16.57
CA THR A 234 19.21 -3.67 17.37
C THR A 234 19.25 -4.97 16.56
N SER A 235 18.93 -4.95 15.26
CA SER A 235 18.86 -6.16 14.42
C SER A 235 19.94 -6.14 13.33
N GLY A 236 20.91 -7.05 13.45
CA GLY A 236 21.95 -7.27 12.44
C GLY A 236 21.35 -7.64 11.09
N HIS A 237 20.40 -8.58 11.05
CA HIS A 237 19.73 -8.99 9.80
C HIS A 237 18.98 -7.85 9.12
N TYR A 238 18.28 -7.01 9.88
CA TYR A 238 17.59 -5.85 9.32
C TYR A 238 18.59 -4.85 8.73
N ARG A 239 19.66 -4.58 9.47
CA ARG A 239 20.73 -3.66 9.07
C ARG A 239 21.46 -4.14 7.82
N ASP A 240 21.85 -5.40 7.78
CA ASP A 240 22.53 -6.01 6.63
C ASP A 240 21.62 -6.00 5.41
N PHE A 241 20.33 -6.34 5.58
CA PHE A 241 19.37 -6.25 4.49
C PHE A 241 19.26 -4.82 3.97
N PHE A 242 19.20 -3.81 4.85
CA PHE A 242 19.12 -2.43 4.41
C PHE A 242 20.37 -2.02 3.61
N PHE A 243 21.57 -2.17 4.17
CA PHE A 243 22.81 -1.71 3.53
C PHE A 243 23.19 -2.49 2.27
N ASN A 244 22.73 -3.74 2.12
CA ASN A 244 22.97 -4.53 0.91
C ASN A 244 22.00 -4.20 -0.24
N ASN A 245 20.90 -3.48 0.01
CA ASN A 245 19.83 -3.30 -0.98
C ASN A 245 19.45 -1.84 -1.25
N PHE A 246 19.79 -0.89 -0.38
CA PHE A 246 19.32 0.49 -0.47
C PHE A 246 20.45 1.50 -0.32
N GLU A 247 20.35 2.57 -1.12
CA GLU A 247 21.33 3.67 -1.15
C GLU A 247 20.82 4.93 -0.43
N TRP A 248 19.52 4.99 -0.10
CA TRP A 248 18.85 6.13 0.54
C TRP A 248 17.95 5.70 1.68
N ALA A 249 17.76 6.58 2.67
CA ALA A 249 16.92 6.31 3.83
C ALA A 249 15.88 7.40 4.10
N VAL A 250 14.79 7.01 4.76
CA VAL A 250 13.87 7.90 5.47
C VAL A 250 13.69 7.30 6.87
N ILE A 251 13.81 8.05 7.95
CA ILE A 251 13.44 7.52 9.27
C ILE A 251 11.91 7.39 9.34
N GLU A 252 11.41 6.17 9.53
CA GLU A 252 10.00 5.81 9.35
C GLU A 252 9.06 6.64 10.23
N ASN A 253 9.34 6.66 11.54
CA ASN A 253 8.52 7.35 12.54
C ASN A 253 9.33 8.31 13.42
N GLY A 254 10.61 8.01 13.66
CA GLY A 254 11.41 8.67 14.69
C GLY A 254 11.54 10.18 14.56
N LEU A 255 11.41 10.75 13.36
CA LEU A 255 11.50 12.20 13.13
C LEU A 255 10.14 12.92 13.09
N LYS A 256 9.02 12.22 13.30
CA LYS A 256 7.69 12.85 13.37
C LYS A 256 7.56 13.68 14.64
N TRP A 257 6.81 14.79 14.56
CA TRP A 257 6.75 15.77 15.64
C TRP A 257 6.35 15.17 16.99
N GLN A 258 5.37 14.28 17.04
CA GLN A 258 4.98 13.63 18.30
C GLN A 258 6.08 12.73 18.90
N GLN A 259 7.02 12.22 18.09
CA GLN A 259 8.08 11.31 18.54
C GLN A 259 9.29 12.07 19.09
N THR A 260 9.63 13.20 18.50
CA THR A 260 10.72 14.06 18.95
C THR A 260 10.25 15.07 19.99
N ASP A 261 8.97 15.47 20.00
CA ASP A 261 8.45 16.49 20.92
C ASP A 261 7.21 15.99 21.65
N PRO A 262 7.33 14.95 22.50
CA PRO A 262 6.19 14.35 23.17
C PRO A 262 5.52 15.30 24.18
N TYR A 263 6.23 16.34 24.63
CA TYR A 263 5.75 17.37 25.54
C TYR A 263 6.20 18.77 25.05
N PRO A 264 5.51 19.86 25.46
CA PRO A 264 5.91 21.21 25.08
C PRO A 264 7.36 21.50 25.48
N PHE A 265 8.14 22.06 24.54
CA PHE A 265 9.55 22.47 24.73
C PHE A 265 10.54 21.34 25.07
N VAL A 266 10.19 20.06 24.87
CA VAL A 266 11.09 18.92 25.12
C VAL A 266 11.43 18.24 23.80
N PHE A 267 12.70 18.27 23.39
CA PHE A 267 13.18 17.59 22.19
C PHE A 267 13.90 16.27 22.52
N HIS A 268 13.48 15.17 21.92
CA HIS A 268 14.03 13.83 22.05
C HIS A 268 14.83 13.46 20.80
N SER A 269 16.13 13.23 20.98
CA SER A 269 17.07 12.88 19.91
C SER A 269 17.32 11.37 19.80
N TRP A 270 16.39 10.52 20.24
CA TRP A 270 16.56 9.07 20.21
C TRP A 270 16.83 8.49 18.80
N PRO A 271 16.32 9.05 17.69
CA PRO A 271 16.65 8.54 16.35
C PRO A 271 18.07 8.89 15.88
N ASP A 272 18.80 9.74 16.60
CA ASP A 272 20.11 10.23 16.16
C ASP A 272 21.15 9.12 16.06
N THR A 273 21.00 8.04 16.83
CA THR A 273 21.91 6.89 16.73
C THR A 273 21.73 6.20 15.37
N ALA A 274 20.51 5.84 14.97
CA ALA A 274 20.23 5.33 13.64
C ALA A 274 20.67 6.30 12.52
N ILE A 275 20.44 7.60 12.67
CA ILE A 275 20.90 8.62 11.71
C ILE A 275 22.42 8.60 11.56
N LYS A 276 23.17 8.58 12.67
CA LYS A 276 24.64 8.49 12.64
C LYS A 276 25.13 7.20 11.98
N MET A 277 24.43 6.08 12.17
CA MET A 277 24.78 4.83 11.50
C MET A 277 24.64 4.94 9.98
N LEU A 278 23.55 5.54 9.50
CA LEU A 278 23.32 5.79 8.07
C LEU A 278 24.38 6.75 7.50
N GLU A 279 24.64 7.87 8.18
CA GLU A 279 25.67 8.85 7.81
C GLU A 279 27.07 8.21 7.76
N SER A 280 27.41 7.34 8.72
CA SER A 280 28.71 6.65 8.75
C SER A 280 28.96 5.74 7.56
N GLN A 281 27.89 5.32 6.87
CA GLN A 281 27.95 4.53 5.63
C GLN A 281 27.72 5.39 4.39
N GLY A 282 27.64 6.72 4.54
CA GLY A 282 27.41 7.66 3.44
C GLY A 282 26.02 7.55 2.80
N VAL A 283 25.02 7.07 3.56
CA VAL A 283 23.64 6.94 3.09
C VAL A 283 22.91 8.29 3.29
N PRO A 284 22.44 8.95 2.21
CA PRO A 284 21.66 10.17 2.32
C PRO A 284 20.28 9.91 2.94
N ILE A 285 19.82 10.85 3.76
CA ILE A 285 18.57 10.71 4.54
C ILE A 285 17.60 11.79 4.10
N ARG A 286 16.38 11.40 3.74
CA ARG A 286 15.28 12.34 3.50
C ARG A 286 14.55 12.64 4.81
N GLY A 287 14.41 13.93 5.12
CA GLY A 287 13.62 14.38 6.27
C GLY A 287 12.14 14.03 6.15
N HIS A 288 11.59 13.38 7.18
CA HIS A 288 10.16 13.05 7.26
C HIS A 288 9.71 13.04 8.73
N CYS A 289 8.97 14.03 9.23
CA CYS A 289 8.52 15.25 8.58
C CYS A 289 8.44 16.37 9.62
N ILE A 290 8.39 17.63 9.16
CA ILE A 290 8.27 18.79 10.06
C ILE A 290 6.83 18.88 10.60
N PHE A 291 5.85 18.88 9.70
CA PHE A 291 4.42 18.98 10.01
C PHE A 291 3.62 17.89 9.30
N TRP A 292 2.51 17.48 9.90
CA TRP A 292 1.61 16.50 9.32
C TRP A 292 0.15 16.89 9.55
N ALA A 293 -0.67 16.82 8.50
CA ALA A 293 -2.09 17.22 8.55
C ALA A 293 -3.02 16.19 9.23
N LYS A 294 -2.51 15.01 9.60
CA LYS A 294 -3.29 13.97 10.29
C LYS A 294 -3.29 14.24 11.80
N PRO A 295 -4.45 14.56 12.43
CA PRO A 295 -4.50 14.91 13.86
C PRO A 295 -3.89 13.86 14.79
N GLU A 296 -4.00 12.58 14.43
CA GLU A 296 -3.45 11.44 15.18
C GLU A 296 -1.92 11.46 15.30
N HIS A 297 -1.24 12.24 14.48
CA HIS A 297 0.22 12.31 14.43
C HIS A 297 0.78 13.71 14.74
N VAL A 298 -0.10 14.62 15.17
CA VAL A 298 0.26 15.91 15.74
C VAL A 298 0.35 15.74 17.27
N PRO A 299 1.33 16.35 17.96
CA PRO A 299 1.41 16.24 19.40
C PRO A 299 0.11 16.70 20.08
N LYS A 300 -0.49 15.84 20.92
CA LYS A 300 -1.78 16.14 21.57
C LYS A 300 -1.73 17.43 22.39
N TRP A 301 -0.58 17.74 22.99
CA TRP A 301 -0.37 18.95 23.78
C TRP A 301 -0.53 20.24 22.96
N LEU A 302 -0.36 20.19 21.64
CA LEU A 302 -0.47 21.38 20.77
C LEU A 302 -1.91 21.92 20.77
N GLY A 303 -2.92 21.05 20.81
CA GLY A 303 -4.32 21.46 20.91
C GLY A 303 -4.68 22.10 22.26
N TRP A 304 -4.04 21.66 23.35
CA TRP A 304 -4.21 22.31 24.66
C TRP A 304 -3.55 23.68 24.70
N VAL A 305 -2.37 23.82 24.10
CA VAL A 305 -1.62 25.09 24.01
C VAL A 305 -2.39 26.12 23.19
N ASP A 306 -2.99 25.71 22.07
CA ASP A 306 -3.83 26.57 21.23
C ASP A 306 -5.01 27.16 22.01
N TRP A 307 -5.64 26.34 22.86
CA TRP A 307 -6.78 26.77 23.68
C TRP A 307 -6.40 27.75 24.80
N ILE A 308 -5.18 27.63 25.36
CA ILE A 308 -4.74 28.42 26.51
C ILE A 308 -4.06 29.72 26.08
N TRP A 309 -3.30 29.71 24.98
CA TRP A 309 -2.47 30.83 24.57
C TRP A 309 -2.58 31.12 23.07
N ASP A 310 -3.36 32.13 22.73
CA ASP A 310 -3.47 32.64 21.37
C ASP A 310 -2.08 33.04 20.82
N GLY A 311 -1.77 32.59 19.60
CA GLY A 311 -0.49 32.85 18.93
C GLY A 311 0.70 31.94 19.33
N VAL A 312 0.61 31.13 20.39
CA VAL A 312 1.74 30.26 20.81
C VAL A 312 1.98 29.11 19.85
N VAL A 313 0.93 28.57 19.21
CA VAL A 313 1.09 27.50 18.20
C VAL A 313 1.97 27.95 17.04
N THR A 314 1.83 29.20 16.58
CA THR A 314 2.69 29.73 15.50
C THR A 314 4.15 29.79 15.94
N HIS A 315 4.41 30.18 17.19
CA HIS A 315 5.76 30.18 17.76
C HIS A 315 6.32 28.76 17.85
N MET A 316 5.54 27.79 18.34
CA MET A 316 5.93 26.38 18.43
C MET A 316 6.22 25.77 17.06
N CYS A 317 5.42 26.09 16.03
CA CYS A 317 5.67 25.67 14.66
C CYS A 317 7.01 26.23 14.15
N ARG A 318 7.31 27.51 14.42
CA ARG A 318 8.60 28.12 14.03
C ARG A 318 9.76 27.45 14.78
N GLN A 319 9.63 27.28 16.08
CA GLN A 319 10.64 26.59 16.88
C GLN A 319 10.87 25.17 16.37
N ARG A 320 9.82 24.43 16.00
CA ARG A 320 9.93 23.10 15.40
C ARG A 320 10.73 23.11 14.08
N VAL A 321 10.53 24.11 13.24
CA VAL A 321 11.33 24.27 12.02
C VAL A 321 12.80 24.46 12.39
N ASP A 322 13.10 25.35 13.34
CA ASP A 322 14.47 25.65 13.76
C ASP A 322 15.14 24.43 14.42
N ASP A 323 14.44 23.74 15.33
CA ASP A 323 14.96 22.59 16.07
C ASP A 323 15.23 21.38 15.16
N VAL A 324 14.44 21.16 14.11
CA VAL A 324 14.65 20.05 13.16
C VAL A 324 15.58 20.45 12.04
N VAL A 325 15.23 21.50 11.29
CA VAL A 325 16.00 21.90 10.11
C VAL A 325 17.37 22.39 10.53
N GLY A 326 17.47 23.17 11.61
CA GLY A 326 18.76 23.63 12.14
C GLY A 326 19.62 22.47 12.66
N ARG A 327 19.03 21.48 13.34
CA ARG A 327 19.78 20.32 13.88
C ARG A 327 20.33 19.40 12.79
N TYR A 328 19.58 19.20 11.72
CA TYR A 328 19.92 18.26 10.65
C TYR A 328 20.41 18.95 9.37
N ALA A 329 20.58 20.27 9.37
CA ALA A 329 21.24 20.98 8.30
C ALA A 329 22.70 20.53 8.18
N GLU A 330 23.18 20.38 6.94
CA GLU A 330 24.59 20.06 6.62
C GLU A 330 25.08 18.67 7.10
N ARG A 331 24.15 17.79 7.46
CA ARG A 331 24.42 16.39 7.82
C ARG A 331 24.22 15.42 6.67
#